data_AF-A0A7Y9TT35-F1
#
_entry.id   AF-A0A7Y9TT35-F1
#
_cell.length_a   1.000
_cell.length_b   1.000
_cell.length_c   1.000
_cell.angle_alpha   90.00
_cell.angle_beta   90.00
_cell.angle_gamma   90.00
#
_symmetry.space_group_name_H-M   'P 1'
#
loop_
_entity.id
_entity.type
_entity.pdbx_description
1 polymer ?
#
loop_
_entity_poly.entity_id
_entity_poly.type
_entity_poly.pdbx_seq_one_letter_code
_entity_poly.pdbx_strand_id
1 'polypeptide(L)'
;MSSHHLSSEQMEALLSDAPLAETPLHLSTCPQCSAEVAFLLAALDELRTSAIACAEHHRCKAVLAVHHHRSPRLAWTLAIAATLACIVAPLAVYHKRAIPVEITVPSEQAQAKILDEALLSSIQNDLSSSVPEPMLPLVATSTYTSITQPTGNSRKN
;
A
#
# COMPACT_ATOMS: atom_id res chain seq x y z
N MET A 1 41.10 34.48 -20.21
CA MET A 1 40.08 33.43 -19.99
C MET A 1 40.29 32.92 -18.59
N SER A 2 39.45 33.38 -17.66
CA SER A 2 39.58 33.09 -16.23
C SER A 2 39.15 31.63 -16.00
N SER A 3 40.12 30.75 -15.78
CA SER A 3 39.92 29.30 -15.60
C SER A 3 39.38 28.92 -14.22
N HIS A 4 38.71 29.85 -13.54
CA HIS A 4 38.20 29.65 -12.19
C HIS A 4 36.68 29.60 -12.26
N HIS A 5 36.10 28.41 -12.10
CA HIS A 5 34.66 28.22 -11.96
C HIS A 5 34.25 28.36 -10.48
N LEU A 6 32.95 28.50 -10.24
CA LEU A 6 32.39 28.45 -8.89
C LEU A 6 32.67 27.08 -8.25
N SER A 7 32.98 27.07 -6.96
CA SER A 7 33.03 25.83 -6.20
C SER A 7 31.62 25.28 -6.00
N SER A 8 31.52 23.97 -5.72
CA SER A 8 30.23 23.33 -5.40
C SER A 8 29.53 24.02 -4.22
N GLU A 9 30.28 24.43 -3.21
CA GLU A 9 29.76 25.13 -2.02
C GLU A 9 29.17 26.49 -2.38
N GLN A 10 29.81 27.25 -3.28
CA GLN A 10 29.29 28.52 -3.76
C GLN A 10 28.03 28.35 -4.61
N MET A 11 27.95 27.25 -5.37
CA MET A 11 26.78 26.91 -6.16
C MET A 11 25.59 26.51 -5.29
N GLU A 12 25.83 25.74 -4.22
CA GLU A 12 24.83 25.40 -3.22
C GLU A 12 24.31 26.63 -2.46
N ALA A 13 25.21 27.56 -2.10
CA ALA A 13 24.83 28.83 -1.46
C ALA A 13 23.92 29.67 -2.36
N LEU A 14 24.19 29.69 -3.68
CA LEU A 14 23.33 30.34 -4.67
C LEU A 14 21.94 29.70 -4.75
N LEU A 15 21.84 28.37 -4.74
CA LEU A 15 20.56 27.66 -4.79
C LEU A 15 19.74 27.80 -3.49
N SER A 16 20.43 28.02 -2.37
CA SER A 16 19.82 28.19 -1.04
C SER A 16 19.42 29.63 -0.72
N ASP A 17 19.47 30.54 -1.70
CA ASP A 17 19.18 31.97 -1.56
C ASP A 17 20.07 32.68 -0.51
N ALA A 18 21.31 32.19 -0.35
CA ALA A 18 22.37 32.80 0.46
C ALA A 18 23.47 33.37 -0.46
N PRO A 19 23.18 34.39 -1.30
CA PRO A 19 24.13 34.87 -2.27
C PRO A 19 25.31 35.58 -1.59
N LEU A 20 26.51 35.05 -1.81
CA LEU A 20 27.75 35.76 -1.55
C LEU A 20 27.87 36.93 -2.55
N ALA A 21 28.31 38.10 -2.09
CA ALA A 21 28.32 39.33 -2.90
C ALA A 21 29.08 39.21 -4.25
N GLU A 22 30.04 38.28 -4.35
CA GLU A 22 30.87 38.08 -5.54
C GLU A 22 30.25 37.14 -6.59
N THR A 23 29.25 36.35 -6.20
CA THR A 23 28.63 35.33 -7.06
C THR A 23 27.82 35.88 -8.25
N PRO A 24 26.98 36.95 -8.13
CA PRO A 24 26.23 37.46 -9.28
C PRO A 24 27.14 38.08 -10.35
N LEU A 25 28.27 38.68 -9.93
CA LEU A 25 29.27 39.23 -10.85
C LEU A 25 30.03 38.12 -11.59
N HIS A 26 30.25 36.97 -10.94
CA HIS A 26 30.80 35.81 -11.61
C HIS A 26 29.85 35.24 -12.66
N LEU A 27 28.55 35.11 -12.33
CA LEU A 27 27.54 34.57 -13.26
C LEU A 27 27.36 35.42 -14.52
N SER A 28 27.56 36.74 -14.44
CA SER A 28 27.53 37.61 -15.62
C SER A 28 28.77 37.49 -16.51
N THR A 29 29.88 37.00 -15.94
CA THR A 29 31.18 36.89 -16.63
C THR A 29 31.46 35.47 -17.14
N CYS A 30 30.93 34.45 -16.47
CA CYS A 30 31.17 33.03 -16.76
C CYS A 30 29.90 32.36 -17.32
N PRO A 31 29.77 32.21 -18.65
CA PRO A 31 28.56 31.65 -19.26
C PRO A 31 28.33 30.20 -18.85
N GLN A 32 29.39 29.43 -18.59
CA GLN A 32 29.28 28.04 -18.19
C GLN A 32 28.63 27.88 -16.81
N CYS A 33 29.10 28.64 -15.80
CA CYS A 33 28.46 28.64 -14.49
C CYS A 33 27.03 29.18 -14.54
N SER A 34 26.75 30.17 -15.38
CA SER A 34 25.38 30.67 -15.59
C SER A 34 24.44 29.61 -16.16
N ALA A 35 24.93 28.80 -17.12
CA ALA A 35 24.17 27.73 -17.74
C ALA A 35 23.92 26.58 -16.75
N GLU A 36 24.92 26.22 -15.94
CA GLU A 36 24.79 25.20 -14.90
C GLU A 36 23.76 25.60 -13.84
N VAL A 37 23.81 26.85 -13.35
CA VAL A 37 22.84 27.36 -12.37
C VAL A 37 21.44 27.42 -12.98
N ALA A 38 21.30 27.89 -14.22
CA ALA A 38 20.01 27.92 -14.91
C ALA A 38 19.43 26.52 -15.10
N PHE A 39 20.26 25.54 -15.44
CA PHE A 39 19.85 24.15 -15.57
C PHE A 39 19.37 23.56 -14.24
N LEU A 40 20.10 23.80 -13.15
CA LEU A 40 19.74 23.34 -11.81
C LEU A 40 18.42 23.97 -11.34
N LEU A 41 18.23 25.27 -11.54
CA LEU A 41 16.99 25.95 -11.21
C LEU A 41 15.80 25.43 -12.02
N ALA A 42 15.99 25.15 -13.31
CA ALA A 42 14.95 24.55 -14.15
C ALA A 42 14.54 23.16 -13.64
N ALA A 43 15.50 22.31 -13.27
CA ALA A 43 15.22 21.00 -12.70
C ALA A 43 14.46 21.07 -11.36
N LEU A 44 14.79 22.05 -10.50
CA LEU A 44 14.08 22.27 -9.24
C LEU A 44 12.65 22.78 -9.46
N ASP A 45 12.42 23.62 -10.47
CA ASP A 45 11.07 24.08 -10.83
C ASP A 45 10.21 22.95 -11.40
N GLU A 46 10.78 22.08 -12.24
CA GLU A 46 10.10 20.87 -12.73
C GLU A 46 9.75 19.90 -11.58
N LEU A 47 10.67 19.71 -10.62
CA LEU A 47 10.39 18.92 -9.43
C LEU A 47 9.27 19.54 -8.59
N ARG A 48 9.29 20.86 -8.41
CA ARG A 48 8.26 21.59 -7.64
C ARG A 48 6.89 21.47 -8.30
N THR A 49 6.81 21.69 -9.60
CA THR A 49 5.54 21.63 -10.35
C THR A 49 4.97 20.22 -10.38
N SER A 50 5.81 19.20 -10.58
CA SER A 50 5.40 17.79 -10.50
C SER A 50 4.94 17.38 -9.10
N ALA A 51 5.62 17.83 -8.05
CA ALA A 51 5.20 17.59 -6.67
C ALA A 51 3.83 18.21 -6.35
N ILE A 52 3.58 19.45 -6.80
CA ILE A 52 2.29 20.12 -6.66
C ILE A 52 1.20 19.36 -7.42
N ALA A 53 1.45 18.98 -8.68
CA ALA A 53 0.51 18.23 -9.49
C ALA A 53 0.16 16.86 -8.88
N CYS A 54 1.16 16.17 -8.32
CA CYS A 54 0.99 14.92 -7.59
C CYS A 54 0.11 15.12 -6.35
N ALA A 55 0.42 16.14 -5.54
CA ALA A 55 -0.36 16.46 -4.35
C ALA A 55 -1.83 16.78 -4.67
N GLU A 56 -2.10 17.56 -5.72
CA GLU A 56 -3.47 17.86 -6.16
C GLU A 56 -4.21 16.60 -6.67
N HIS A 57 -3.54 15.73 -7.42
CA HIS A 57 -4.13 14.45 -7.86
C HIS A 57 -4.54 13.57 -6.67
N HIS A 58 -3.69 13.48 -5.64
CA HIS A 58 -4.00 12.74 -4.42
C HIS A 58 -5.12 13.41 -3.61
N ARG A 59 -5.16 14.74 -3.57
CA ARG A 59 -6.24 15.50 -2.91
C ARG A 59 -7.60 15.27 -3.57
N CYS A 60 -7.68 15.32 -4.89
CA CYS A 60 -8.92 15.04 -5.63
C CYS A 60 -9.42 13.61 -5.38
N LYS A 61 -8.51 12.63 -5.31
CA LYS A 61 -8.88 11.23 -5.01
C LYS A 61 -9.32 11.02 -3.57
N ALA A 62 -8.70 11.69 -2.60
CA ALA A 62 -9.09 11.60 -1.19
C ALA A 62 -10.49 12.19 -0.94
N VAL A 63 -10.87 13.26 -1.64
CA VAL A 63 -12.18 13.90 -1.49
C VAL A 63 -13.32 13.06 -2.10
N LEU A 64 -13.03 12.20 -3.08
CA LEU A 64 -14.05 11.36 -3.75
C LEU A 64 -14.37 10.05 -3.00
N ALA A 65 -13.67 9.73 -1.90
CA ALA A 65 -13.87 8.50 -1.14
C ALA A 65 -14.98 8.57 -0.07
N VAL A 66 -15.93 9.51 -0.17
CA VAL A 66 -17.19 9.42 0.58
C VAL A 66 -18.26 8.84 -0.33
N HIS A 67 -18.07 7.59 -0.73
CA HIS A 67 -19.22 6.78 -1.13
C HIS A 67 -20.09 6.61 0.11
N HIS A 68 -21.11 7.47 0.21
CA HIS A 68 -22.23 7.23 1.10
C HIS A 68 -22.79 5.85 0.72
N HIS A 69 -22.40 4.81 1.46
CA HIS A 69 -23.19 3.61 1.64
C HIS A 69 -24.49 4.05 2.34
N ARG A 70 -25.37 4.66 1.55
CA ARG A 70 -26.76 4.87 1.90
C ARG A 70 -27.34 3.46 1.89
N SER A 71 -27.18 2.77 3.01
CA SER A 71 -27.73 1.44 3.20
C SER A 71 -29.21 1.51 2.81
N PRO A 72 -29.66 0.75 1.80
CA PRO A 72 -31.05 0.78 1.41
C PRO A 72 -31.80 0.04 2.51
N ARG A 73 -32.18 0.75 3.58
CA ARG A 73 -33.07 0.23 4.63
C ARG A 73 -34.31 -0.42 4.01
N LEU A 74 -34.72 0.08 2.85
CA LEU A 74 -35.78 -0.48 2.00
C LEU A 74 -35.48 -1.89 1.46
N ALA A 75 -34.23 -2.21 1.10
CA ALA A 75 -33.88 -3.55 0.63
C ALA A 75 -33.98 -4.58 1.76
N TRP A 76 -33.59 -4.21 2.98
CA TRP A 76 -33.73 -5.06 4.16
C TRP A 76 -35.19 -5.26 4.54
N THR A 77 -36.03 -4.22 4.47
CA THR A 77 -37.46 -4.37 4.76
C THR A 77 -38.16 -5.26 3.73
N LEU A 78 -37.76 -5.21 2.45
CA LEU A 78 -38.33 -6.08 1.41
C LEU A 78 -37.90 -7.53 1.59
N ALA A 79 -36.64 -7.79 1.96
CA ALA A 79 -36.16 -9.13 2.24
C ALA A 79 -36.92 -9.77 3.43
N ILE A 80 -37.14 -9.01 4.50
CA ILE A 80 -37.91 -9.48 5.67
C ILE A 80 -39.38 -9.72 5.31
N ALA A 81 -39.99 -8.84 4.52
CA ALA A 81 -41.39 -9.02 4.11
C ALA A 81 -41.56 -10.26 3.22
N ALA A 82 -40.62 -10.52 2.30
CA ALA A 82 -40.66 -11.68 1.42
C ALA A 82 -40.49 -13.00 2.20
N THR A 83 -39.57 -13.07 3.16
CA THR A 83 -39.40 -14.27 3.99
C THR A 83 -40.60 -14.53 4.88
N LEU A 84 -41.17 -13.48 5.50
CA LEU A 84 -42.38 -13.61 6.32
C LEU A 84 -43.59 -14.09 5.49
N ALA A 85 -43.73 -13.60 4.26
CA ALA A 85 -44.78 -14.05 3.34
C ALA A 85 -44.62 -15.54 2.96
N CYS A 86 -43.40 -16.01 2.69
CA CYS A 86 -43.14 -17.41 2.37
C CYS A 86 -43.43 -18.39 3.53
N ILE A 87 -43.30 -17.94 4.78
CA ILE A 87 -43.56 -18.78 5.96
C ILE A 87 -45.05 -18.76 6.33
N VAL A 88 -45.69 -17.59 6.30
CA VAL A 88 -47.08 -17.43 6.76
C VAL A 88 -48.10 -17.87 5.70
N ALA A 89 -47.81 -17.71 4.41
CA ALA A 89 -48.73 -18.09 3.33
C ALA A 89 -49.09 -19.60 3.33
N PRO A 90 -48.14 -20.55 3.48
CA PRO A 90 -48.50 -21.96 3.58
C PRO A 90 -49.34 -22.25 4.83
N LEU A 91 -49.00 -21.70 5.99
CA LEU A 91 -49.75 -21.91 7.24
C LEU A 91 -51.21 -21.45 7.13
N ALA A 92 -51.46 -20.30 6.52
CA ALA A 92 -52.83 -19.79 6.32
C ALA A 92 -53.67 -20.67 5.38
N VAL A 93 -53.05 -21.35 4.42
CA VAL A 93 -53.72 -22.29 3.50
C VAL A 93 -53.94 -23.65 4.17
N TYR A 94 -52.98 -24.12 4.98
CA TYR A 94 -53.09 -25.40 5.71
C TYR A 94 -54.07 -25.36 6.88
N HIS A 95 -54.26 -24.21 7.56
CA HIS A 95 -55.24 -24.11 8.66
C HIS A 95 -56.70 -24.27 8.21
N LYS A 96 -57.02 -24.12 6.92
CA LYS A 96 -58.37 -24.44 6.39
C LYS A 96 -58.62 -25.94 6.22
N ARG A 97 -57.60 -26.79 6.38
CA ARG A 97 -57.66 -28.26 6.31
C ARG A 97 -56.94 -28.88 7.50
N ALA A 98 -57.42 -28.62 8.71
CA ALA A 98 -56.86 -29.23 9.91
C ALA A 98 -57.27 -30.72 10.01
N ILE A 99 -56.30 -31.62 9.80
CA ILE A 99 -56.23 -32.91 10.49
C ILE A 99 -54.99 -32.80 11.39
N PRO A 100 -55.09 -33.00 12.71
CA PRO A 100 -53.95 -32.81 13.61
C PRO A 100 -52.97 -33.98 13.47
N VAL A 101 -51.75 -33.67 13.01
CA VAL A 101 -50.61 -34.59 13.12
C VAL A 101 -49.60 -33.93 14.05
N GLU A 102 -49.29 -34.63 15.13
CA GLU A 102 -48.30 -34.28 16.14
C GLU A 102 -46.91 -34.32 15.51
N ILE A 103 -46.23 -33.18 15.43
CA ILE A 103 -44.87 -33.08 14.86
C ILE A 103 -43.87 -32.94 16.01
N THR A 104 -43.09 -33.99 16.20
CA THR A 104 -41.84 -34.00 16.97
C THR A 104 -40.82 -33.07 16.31
N VAL A 105 -40.34 -32.07 17.05
CA VAL A 105 -39.34 -31.09 16.59
C VAL A 105 -37.95 -31.75 16.58
N PRO A 106 -37.24 -31.86 15.43
CA PRO A 106 -35.83 -32.19 15.44
C PRO A 106 -35.00 -30.94 15.73
N SER A 107 -34.02 -31.08 16.62
CA SER A 107 -33.16 -30.03 17.17
C SER A 107 -32.31 -29.33 16.08
N GLU A 108 -32.61 -28.06 15.81
CA GLU A 108 -31.89 -27.16 14.89
C GLU A 108 -30.43 -26.90 15.30
N GLN A 109 -30.04 -27.22 16.55
CA GLN A 109 -28.67 -27.03 17.03
C GLN A 109 -27.65 -27.95 16.35
N ALA A 110 -28.07 -29.10 15.82
CA ALA A 110 -27.15 -30.01 15.14
C ALA A 110 -26.75 -29.52 13.73
N GLN A 111 -27.65 -28.85 13.01
CA GLN A 111 -27.39 -28.34 11.66
C GLN A 111 -26.51 -27.09 11.66
N ALA A 112 -26.69 -26.19 12.64
CA ALA A 112 -25.85 -25.00 12.76
C ALA A 112 -24.37 -25.34 13.02
N LYS A 113 -24.10 -26.39 13.81
CA LYS A 113 -22.74 -26.83 14.14
C LYS A 113 -21.99 -27.46 12.95
N ILE A 114 -22.72 -28.07 12.00
CA ILE A 114 -22.13 -28.69 10.80
C ILE A 114 -21.70 -27.61 9.79
N LEU A 115 -22.43 -26.49 9.71
CA LEU A 115 -22.11 -25.38 8.82
C LEU A 115 -20.86 -24.62 9.26
N ASP A 116 -20.65 -24.49 10.58
CA ASP A 116 -19.50 -23.77 11.12
C ASP A 116 -18.17 -24.50 10.84
N GLU A 117 -18.16 -25.83 11.00
CA GLU A 117 -16.98 -26.65 10.69
C GLU A 117 -16.65 -26.66 9.19
N ALA A 118 -17.68 -26.64 8.33
CA ALA A 118 -17.50 -26.52 6.88
C ALA A 118 -16.90 -25.17 6.47
N LEU A 119 -17.24 -24.10 7.19
CA LEU A 119 -16.69 -22.77 6.94
C LEU A 119 -15.23 -22.66 7.38
N LEU A 120 -14.89 -23.21 8.55
CA LEU A 120 -13.52 -23.22 9.07
C LEU A 120 -12.55 -24.03 8.17
N SER A 121 -12.99 -25.17 7.66
CA SER A 121 -12.20 -25.97 6.71
C SER A 121 -11.97 -25.26 5.38
N SER A 122 -12.92 -24.46 4.90
CA SER A 122 -12.74 -23.64 3.69
C SER A 122 -11.68 -22.55 3.88
N ILE A 123 -11.67 -21.87 5.03
CA ILE A 123 -10.68 -20.81 5.34
C ILE A 123 -9.28 -21.42 5.44
N GLN A 124 -9.14 -22.57 6.08
CA GLN A 124 -7.86 -23.27 6.20
C GLN A 124 -7.28 -23.63 4.82
N ASN A 125 -8.14 -24.04 3.88
CA ASN A 125 -7.72 -24.37 2.52
C ASN A 125 -7.24 -23.13 1.74
N ASP A 126 -7.95 -22.01 1.86
CA ASP A 126 -7.56 -20.74 1.21
C ASP A 126 -6.20 -20.23 1.73
N LEU A 127 -5.99 -20.28 3.05
CA LEU A 127 -4.71 -19.89 3.66
C LEU A 127 -3.57 -20.80 3.23
N SER A 128 -3.82 -22.10 3.13
CA SER A 128 -2.80 -23.08 2.70
C SER A 128 -2.38 -22.87 1.24
N SER A 129 -3.30 -22.43 0.38
CA SER A 129 -3.02 -22.15 -1.03
C SER A 129 -2.36 -20.79 -1.29
N SER A 130 -2.44 -19.87 -0.32
CA SER A 130 -1.96 -18.48 -0.45
C SER A 130 -0.58 -18.23 0.16
N VAL A 131 0.12 -19.27 0.65
CA VAL A 131 1.51 -19.12 1.12
C VAL A 131 2.46 -19.35 -0.06
N PRO A 132 3.09 -18.30 -0.62
CA PRO A 132 4.12 -18.47 -1.62
C PRO A 132 5.32 -19.22 -1.04
N GLU A 133 5.90 -20.08 -1.88
CA GLU A 133 6.98 -21.00 -1.58
C GLU A 133 8.14 -20.30 -0.82
N PRO A 134 8.67 -20.88 0.28
CA PRO A 134 9.74 -20.26 1.05
C PRO A 134 10.98 -20.08 0.16
N MET A 135 11.45 -18.83 0.06
CA MET A 135 12.62 -18.49 -0.76
C MET A 135 13.85 -19.31 -0.33
N LEU A 136 14.46 -20.00 -1.29
CA LEU A 136 15.71 -20.74 -1.07
C LEU A 136 16.81 -19.83 -0.51
N PRO A 137 17.59 -20.30 0.49
CA PRO A 137 18.71 -19.54 1.02
C PRO A 137 19.79 -19.38 -0.06
N LEU A 138 20.17 -18.13 -0.33
CA LEU A 138 21.29 -17.78 -1.20
C LEU A 138 22.59 -18.32 -0.58
N VAL A 139 23.06 -19.47 -1.07
CA VAL A 139 24.40 -19.98 -0.75
C VAL A 139 25.41 -19.04 -1.41
N ALA A 140 26.00 -18.15 -0.62
CA ALA A 140 27.11 -17.32 -1.07
C ALA A 140 28.33 -18.20 -1.35
N THR A 141 28.53 -18.57 -2.61
CA THR A 141 29.84 -19.04 -3.10
C THR A 141 30.77 -17.82 -3.19
N SER A 142 31.22 -17.34 -2.02
CA SER A 142 32.39 -16.47 -1.91
C SER A 142 33.62 -17.36 -1.88
N THR A 143 34.08 -17.80 -3.04
CA THR A 143 35.47 -18.23 -3.23
C THR A 143 36.33 -16.96 -3.22
N TYR A 144 36.52 -16.36 -2.04
CA TYR A 144 37.56 -15.37 -1.86
C TYR A 144 38.84 -16.12 -1.49
N THR A 145 39.67 -16.30 -2.50
CA THR A 145 41.06 -16.75 -2.39
C THR A 145 41.79 -15.80 -1.45
N SER A 146 41.92 -16.17 -0.18
CA SER A 146 42.80 -15.49 0.77
C SER A 146 44.25 -15.74 0.36
N ILE A 147 44.79 -14.83 -0.44
CA ILE A 147 46.22 -14.71 -0.67
C ILE A 147 46.84 -14.13 0.61
N THR A 148 47.50 -15.02 1.35
CA THR A 148 48.77 -14.82 2.06
C THR A 148 48.98 -13.49 2.81
N GLN A 149 48.95 -13.56 4.14
CA GLN A 149 49.91 -12.81 4.96
C GLN A 149 50.25 -13.60 6.24
N PRO A 150 51.51 -14.01 6.45
CA PRO A 150 51.94 -14.70 7.66
C PRO A 150 52.24 -13.69 8.77
N THR A 151 51.38 -13.58 9.78
CA THR A 151 51.77 -12.99 11.07
C THR A 151 52.49 -14.04 11.91
N GLY A 152 53.77 -14.25 11.60
CA GLY A 152 54.71 -14.64 12.63
C GLY A 152 54.95 -13.42 13.51
N ASN A 153 54.69 -13.54 14.80
CA ASN A 153 55.66 -13.18 15.83
C ASN A 153 55.19 -13.69 17.19
N SER A 154 56.05 -14.56 17.70
CA SER A 154 55.97 -15.32 18.94
C SER A 154 55.99 -14.40 20.15
N ARG A 155 55.10 -14.67 21.11
CA ARG A 155 55.17 -14.19 22.49
C ARG A 155 55.31 -15.41 23.39
N LYS A 156 56.51 -15.65 23.92
CA LYS A 156 56.69 -16.41 25.16
C LYS A 156 58.05 -16.12 25.78
N ASN A 157 57.97 -15.97 27.11
CA ASN A 157 59.01 -15.74 28.11
C ASN A 157 60.32 -16.51 27.87
#